data_AF-A0AA90NWU8-F1
#
_entry.id   AF-A0AA90NWU8-F1
#
_cell.length_a   1.000
_cell.length_b   1.000
_cell.length_c   1.000
_cell.angle_alpha   90.00
_cell.angle_beta   90.00
_cell.angle_gamma   90.00
#
_symmetry.space_group_name_H-M   'P 1'
#
loop_
_entity.id
_entity.type
_entity.pdbx_description
1 polymer ?
#
loop_
_entity_poly.entity_id
_entity_poly.type
_entity_poly.pdbx_seq_one_letter_code
_entity_poly.pdbx_strand_id
1 'polypeptide(L)'
;MDKRYFELENYKGPHIHIDNWEPFWAEAIAWERLDGSWDVMFYDFQSQEEFGLLFGTKEYYKDEVGGVFLFNAQTDEECTEKFIKWVHSNLLPLRTNK
;
A
#
# COMPACT_ATOMS: atom_id res chain seq x y z
N MET A 1 -13.00 -10.18 0.48
CA MET A 1 -12.51 -9.73 1.81
C MET A 1 -13.71 -9.11 2.51
N ASP A 2 -13.94 -9.43 3.80
CA ASP A 2 -15.05 -8.90 4.59
C ASP A 2 -14.91 -7.36 4.69
N LYS A 3 -16.01 -6.60 4.64
CA LYS A 3 -16.01 -5.14 4.84
C LYS A 3 -15.35 -4.74 6.15
N ARG A 4 -15.43 -5.61 7.16
CA ARG A 4 -14.84 -5.38 8.48
C ARG A 4 -13.32 -5.61 8.55
N TYR A 5 -12.69 -6.06 7.46
CA TYR A 5 -11.28 -6.50 7.52
C TYR A 5 -10.31 -5.35 7.86
N PHE A 6 -10.62 -4.12 7.43
CA PHE A 6 -9.80 -2.92 7.61
C PHE A 6 -10.31 -1.98 8.72
N GLU A 7 -11.23 -2.45 9.56
CA GLU A 7 -11.72 -1.66 10.70
C GLU A 7 -10.59 -1.42 11.70
N LEU A 8 -10.53 -0.22 12.27
CA LEU A 8 -9.48 0.21 13.22
C LEU A 8 -9.32 -0.73 14.42
N GLU A 9 -10.41 -1.40 14.82
CA GLU A 9 -10.41 -2.40 15.90
C GLU A 9 -9.54 -3.63 15.62
N ASN A 10 -9.17 -3.89 14.37
CA ASN A 10 -8.30 -5.01 13.99
C ASN A 10 -6.80 -4.68 14.09
N TYR A 11 -6.43 -3.46 14.46
CA TYR A 11 -5.05 -2.99 14.48
C TYR A 11 -4.58 -2.65 15.90
N LYS A 12 -3.29 -2.86 16.15
CA LYS A 12 -2.68 -2.68 17.48
C LYS A 12 -2.46 -1.21 17.86
N GLY A 13 -2.53 -0.29 16.90
CA GLY A 13 -2.24 1.12 17.15
C GLY A 13 -1.96 1.92 15.89
N PRO A 14 -1.12 2.97 15.97
CA PRO A 14 -0.74 3.81 14.84
C PRO A 14 -0.12 3.00 13.69
N HIS A 15 -0.27 3.48 12.46
CA HIS A 15 0.53 2.98 11.33
C HIS A 15 1.95 3.51 11.39
N ILE A 16 2.82 2.86 10.64
CA ILE A 16 4.11 3.40 10.22
C ILE A 16 4.04 3.82 8.75
N HIS A 17 4.93 4.72 8.35
CA HIS A 17 5.17 5.05 6.95
C HIS A 17 6.33 4.20 6.44
N ILE A 18 6.20 3.69 5.22
CA ILE A 18 7.25 2.96 4.52
C ILE A 18 7.49 3.61 3.16
N ASP A 19 8.76 3.80 2.82
CA ASP A 19 9.15 4.64 1.70
C ASP A 19 9.96 3.87 0.66
N ASN A 20 9.78 4.26 -0.59
CA ASN A 20 10.78 4.11 -1.63
C ASN A 20 11.42 5.48 -1.89
N TRP A 21 12.75 5.60 -1.81
CA TRP A 21 13.45 6.87 -2.07
C TRP A 21 13.88 7.04 -3.53
N GLU A 22 14.29 5.96 -4.19
CA GLU A 22 14.89 5.97 -5.53
C GLU A 22 14.19 4.94 -6.44
N PRO A 23 13.97 5.24 -7.74
CA PRO A 23 14.40 6.45 -8.46
C PRO A 23 13.48 7.67 -8.26
N PHE A 24 12.40 7.53 -7.49
CA PHE A 24 11.57 8.64 -7.03
C PHE A 24 10.98 8.30 -5.65
N TRP A 25 10.59 9.34 -4.93
CA TRP A 25 9.96 9.19 -3.63
C TRP A 25 8.50 8.73 -3.77
N ALA A 26 8.14 7.67 -3.06
CA ALA A 26 6.77 7.21 -2.87
C ALA A 26 6.62 6.63 -1.48
N GLU A 27 5.46 6.86 -0.86
CA GLU A 27 5.17 6.46 0.51
C GLU A 27 3.90 5.62 0.56
N ALA A 28 3.94 4.56 1.37
CA ALA A 28 2.78 3.77 1.79
C ALA A 28 2.68 3.79 3.31
N ILE A 29 1.52 3.41 3.82
CA ILE A 29 1.33 3.17 5.25
C ILE A 29 1.23 1.67 5.53
N ALA A 30 1.74 1.23 6.67
CA ALA A 30 1.61 -0.14 7.15
C ALA A 30 0.99 -0.15 8.56
N TRP A 31 -0.07 -0.94 8.73
CA TRP A 31 -0.71 -1.15 10.04
C TRP A 31 -0.47 -2.57 10.54
N GLU A 32 0.01 -2.67 11.78
CA GLU A 32 0.13 -3.95 12.48
C GLU A 32 -1.24 -4.41 12.99
N ARG A 33 -1.66 -5.59 12.53
CA ARG A 33 -2.88 -6.28 12.97
C ARG A 33 -2.70 -6.87 14.36
N LEU A 34 -3.82 -7.15 15.04
CA LEU A 34 -3.82 -7.80 16.36
C LEU A 34 -3.09 -9.16 16.37
N ASP A 35 -3.06 -9.87 15.24
CA ASP A 35 -2.33 -11.14 15.10
C ASP A 35 -0.83 -10.98 14.84
N GLY A 36 -0.31 -9.75 14.71
CA GLY A 36 1.09 -9.44 14.45
C GLY A 36 1.48 -9.41 12.97
N SER A 37 0.57 -9.72 12.05
CA SER A 37 0.78 -9.44 10.63
C SER A 37 0.55 -7.97 10.31
N TRP A 38 0.93 -7.54 9.10
CA TRP A 38 0.88 -6.14 8.68
C TRP A 38 0.10 -6.01 7.39
N ASP A 39 -0.80 -5.04 7.32
CA ASP A 39 -1.42 -4.66 6.05
C ASP A 39 -0.77 -3.39 5.52
N VAL A 40 -0.32 -3.44 4.26
CA VAL A 40 0.27 -2.31 3.56
C VAL A 40 -0.76 -1.69 2.62
N MET A 41 -0.92 -0.37 2.77
CA MET A 41 -1.90 0.43 2.05
C MET A 41 -1.23 1.57 1.31
N PHE A 42 -1.76 1.92 0.15
CA PHE A 42 -1.22 2.96 -0.70
C PHE A 42 -2.29 3.93 -1.18
N TYR A 43 -2.04 5.22 -0.98
CA TYR A 43 -2.95 6.30 -1.39
C TYR A 43 -2.27 7.40 -2.22
N ASP A 44 -0.93 7.41 -2.33
CA ASP A 44 -0.16 8.45 -3.00
C ASP A 44 -0.23 8.32 -4.53
N PHE A 45 -1.42 8.39 -5.13
CA PHE A 45 -1.57 8.38 -6.59
C PHE A 45 -1.42 9.79 -7.18
N GLN A 46 -0.65 9.93 -8.24
CA GLN A 46 -0.42 11.23 -8.91
C GLN A 46 -1.63 11.68 -9.75
N SER A 47 -2.51 10.76 -10.15
CA SER A 47 -3.71 11.06 -10.91
C SER A 47 -4.74 9.92 -10.84
N GLN A 48 -5.98 10.22 -11.22
CA GLN A 48 -7.03 9.20 -11.42
C GLN A 48 -6.69 8.23 -12.55
N GLU A 49 -5.93 8.68 -13.55
CA GLU A 49 -5.45 7.83 -14.64
C GLU A 49 -4.44 6.80 -14.12
N GLU A 50 -3.47 7.21 -13.29
CA GLU A 50 -2.52 6.28 -12.66
C GLU A 50 -3.24 5.23 -11.82
N PHE A 51 -4.20 5.67 -10.99
CA PHE A 51 -5.06 4.76 -10.24
C PHE A 51 -5.80 3.78 -11.16
N GLY A 52 -6.40 4.28 -12.24
CA GLY A 52 -7.13 3.48 -13.23
C GLY A 52 -6.25 2.45 -13.94
N LEU A 53 -5.00 2.80 -14.28
CA LEU A 53 -4.04 1.88 -14.89
C LEU A 53 -3.63 0.75 -13.94
N LEU A 54 -3.54 1.04 -12.65
CA LEU A 54 -3.14 0.05 -11.63
C LEU A 54 -4.29 -0.87 -11.21
N PHE A 55 -5.47 -0.29 -11.01
CA PHE A 55 -6.60 -0.92 -10.31
C PHE A 55 -7.94 -0.87 -11.06
N GLY A 56 -8.07 -0.13 -12.17
CA GLY A 56 -9.36 0.10 -12.84
C GLY A 56 -10.06 -1.14 -13.39
N THR A 57 -9.32 -2.23 -13.62
CA THR A 57 -9.87 -3.53 -14.09
C THR A 57 -9.72 -4.65 -13.06
N LYS A 58 -9.14 -4.37 -11.89
CA LYS A 58 -8.85 -5.37 -10.87
C LYS A 58 -9.82 -5.22 -9.71
N GLU A 59 -10.15 -6.33 -9.06
CA GLU A 59 -10.73 -6.23 -7.72
C GLU A 59 -9.66 -5.64 -6.78
N TYR A 60 -10.04 -4.59 -6.06
CA TYR A 60 -9.20 -3.97 -5.04
C TYR A 60 -10.03 -3.73 -3.79
N TYR A 61 -9.34 -3.70 -2.66
CA TYR A 61 -9.93 -3.26 -1.41
C TYR A 61 -9.36 -1.91 -1.07
N LYS A 62 -10.24 -1.01 -0.65
CA LYS A 62 -9.88 0.36 -0.30
C LYS A 62 -10.44 0.69 1.07
N ASP A 63 -9.58 1.24 1.91
CA ASP A 63 -9.96 1.93 3.13
C ASP A 63 -9.99 3.45 2.88
N GLU A 64 -10.86 4.18 3.59
CA GLU A 64 -11.00 5.63 3.42
C GLU A 64 -9.78 6.40 3.93
N VAL A 65 -9.04 5.84 4.91
CA VAL A 65 -7.87 6.46 5.53
C VAL A 65 -6.59 5.97 4.87
N GLY A 66 -6.43 4.65 4.72
CA GLY A 66 -5.19 4.05 4.23
C GLY A 66 -5.05 3.96 2.72
N GLY A 67 -6.15 4.08 1.97
CA GLY A 67 -6.13 3.89 0.53
C GLY A 67 -6.26 2.42 0.13
N VAL A 68 -5.58 2.03 -0.94
CA VAL A 68 -5.73 0.69 -1.54
C VAL A 68 -4.82 -0.31 -0.85
N PHE A 69 -5.38 -1.44 -0.44
CA PHE A 69 -4.62 -2.57 0.05
C PHE A 69 -3.71 -3.14 -1.04
N LEU A 70 -2.41 -3.18 -0.75
CA LEU A 70 -1.42 -3.75 -1.65
C LEU A 70 -1.16 -5.22 -1.33
N PHE A 71 -0.80 -5.52 -0.07
CA PHE A 71 -0.41 -6.85 0.38
C PHE A 71 -0.32 -6.92 1.92
N ASN A 72 -0.22 -8.15 2.44
CA ASN A 72 0.12 -8.43 3.83
C ASN A 72 1.62 -8.75 3.97
N ALA A 73 2.21 -8.46 5.13
CA ALA A 73 3.58 -8.81 5.51
C ALA A 73 3.64 -9.31 6.96
N GLN A 74 4.76 -9.90 7.38
CA GLN A 74 4.96 -10.46 8.72
C GLN A 74 5.83 -9.58 9.61
N THR A 75 6.70 -8.75 9.02
CA THR A 75 7.54 -7.79 9.76
C THR A 75 7.51 -6.42 9.10
N ASP A 76 7.95 -5.41 9.83
CA ASP A 76 8.16 -4.05 9.32
C ASP A 76 9.23 -4.00 8.21
N GLU A 77 10.30 -4.80 8.32
CA GLU A 77 11.28 -4.92 7.23
C GLU A 77 10.65 -5.55 5.98
N GLU A 78 9.83 -6.60 6.14
CA GLU A 78 9.14 -7.22 5.00
C GLU A 78 8.17 -6.25 4.32
N CYS A 79 7.50 -5.39 5.09
CA CYS A 79 6.66 -4.32 4.55
C CYS A 79 7.46 -3.43 3.58
N THR A 80 8.61 -2.94 4.04
CA THR A 80 9.48 -2.04 3.28
C THR A 80 10.02 -2.73 2.02
N GLU A 81 10.54 -3.95 2.14
CA GLU A 81 11.09 -4.68 0.99
C GLU A 81 10.05 -4.98 -0.09
N LYS A 82 8.84 -5.41 0.31
CA LYS A 82 7.77 -5.70 -0.64
C LYS A 82 7.20 -4.44 -1.24
N PHE A 83 7.17 -3.34 -0.48
CA PHE A 83 6.73 -2.07 -1.01
C PHE A 83 7.68 -1.55 -2.08
N ILE A 84 8.99 -1.53 -1.83
CA ILE A 84 10.00 -1.15 -2.84
C ILE A 84 9.84 -2.00 -4.10
N LYS A 85 9.72 -3.32 -3.97
CA LYS A 85 9.48 -4.22 -5.11
C LYS A 85 8.19 -3.88 -5.86
N TRP A 86 7.11 -3.57 -5.14
CA TRP A 86 5.84 -3.17 -5.72
C TRP A 86 5.95 -1.84 -6.47
N VAL A 87 6.61 -0.83 -5.89
CA VAL A 87 6.88 0.47 -6.54
C VAL A 87 7.63 0.26 -7.85
N HIS A 88 8.72 -0.50 -7.83
CA HIS A 88 9.55 -0.74 -9.01
C HIS A 88 8.82 -1.53 -10.09
N SER A 89 7.92 -2.45 -9.71
CA SER A 89 7.18 -3.27 -10.67
C SER A 89 5.94 -2.59 -11.25
N ASN A 90 5.29 -1.69 -10.48
CA ASN A 90 3.97 -1.17 -10.82
C ASN A 90 3.94 0.35 -11.02
N LEU A 91 4.52 1.13 -10.11
CA LEU A 91 4.51 2.59 -10.20
C LEU A 91 5.59 3.14 -11.12
N LEU A 92 6.80 2.57 -11.04
CA LEU A 92 7.94 3.05 -11.80
C LEU A 92 7.64 3.11 -13.32
N PRO A 93 7.09 2.07 -13.95
CA PRO A 93 6.74 2.13 -15.38
C PRO A 93 5.72 3.21 -15.74
N LEU A 94 4.91 3.68 -14.79
CA LEU A 94 3.90 4.72 -15.00
C LEU A 94 4.44 6.13 -14.77
N ARG A 95 5.39 6.28 -13.84
CA ARG A 95 5.93 7.58 -13.42
C ARG A 95 7.18 8.00 -14.16
N THR A 96 7.92 7.06 -14.77
CA THR A 96 9.15 7.39 -15.53
C THR A 96 9.01 7.25 -17.04
N ASN A 97 7.91 6.71 -17.57
CA ASN A 97 7.63 6.69 -19.02
C ASN A 97 6.91 7.95 -19.49
N LYS A 98 7.50 9.13 -19.27
CA LYS A 98 7.07 10.38 -19.89
C LYS A 98 8.06 10.86 -20.94
#